data_AF-A0A843HNF3-F1
#
_entry.id   AF-A0A843HNF3-F1
#
_cell.length_a   1.000
_cell.length_b   1.000
_cell.length_c   1.000
_cell.angle_alpha   90.00
_cell.angle_beta   90.00
_cell.angle_gamma   90.00
#
_symmetry.space_group_name_H-M   'P 1'
#
loop_
_entity.id
_entity.type
_entity.pdbx_description
1 polymer ?
#
loop_
_entity_poly.entity_id
_entity_poly.type
_entity_poly.pdbx_seq_one_letter_code
_entity_poly.pdbx_strand_id
1 'polypeptide(L)'
;MSAYVFVRDENENIIALECWGSSSKHPDSKFYLKDFNKSPLVDDEQNIFNIYQWLIECASKMSFPPHTWSLVKFANKYLVEKSAEINHETIEEAQYDLDCVSRL
;
A
#
# COMPACT_ATOMS: atom_id res chain seq x y z
N MET A 1 -0.52 15.63 -13.66
CA MET A 1 -1.15 14.83 -12.60
C MET A 1 -0.38 13.52 -12.56
N SER A 2 0.17 13.11 -11.42
CA SER A 2 0.88 11.84 -11.30
C SER A 2 -0.10 10.74 -10.89
N ALA A 3 0.03 9.56 -11.46
CA ALA A 3 -0.71 8.36 -11.09
C ALA A 3 0.25 7.30 -10.55
N TYR A 4 -0.20 6.53 -9.57
CA TYR A 4 0.55 5.45 -8.94
C TYR A 4 -0.28 4.18 -9.03
N VAL A 5 0.29 3.14 -9.61
CA VAL A 5 -0.41 1.89 -9.89
C VAL A 5 0.36 0.74 -9.27
N PHE A 6 -0.31 -0.04 -8.43
CA PHE A 6 0.22 -1.32 -7.98
C PHE A 6 0.11 -2.34 -9.10
N VAL A 7 1.22 -2.98 -9.43
CA VAL A 7 1.27 -4.15 -10.31
C VAL A 7 1.14 -5.38 -9.43
N ARG A 8 0.23 -6.27 -9.82
CA ARG A 8 -0.04 -7.52 -9.10
C ARG A 8 0.40 -8.75 -9.89
N ASP A 9 0.72 -9.84 -9.20
CA ASP A 9 0.91 -11.16 -9.81
C ASP A 9 -0.43 -11.89 -10.05
N GLU A 10 -0.36 -13.14 -10.52
CA GLU A 10 -1.54 -13.99 -10.77
C GLU A 10 -2.35 -14.33 -9.51
N ASN A 11 -1.76 -14.15 -8.32
CA ASN A 11 -2.39 -14.40 -7.02
C ASN A 11 -2.87 -13.11 -6.35
N GLU A 12 -2.94 -12.00 -7.11
CA GLU A 12 -3.30 -10.66 -6.61
C GLU A 12 -2.29 -10.04 -5.63
N ASN A 13 -1.07 -10.57 -5.53
CA ASN A 13 -0.02 -10.04 -4.66
C ASN A 13 0.65 -8.82 -5.28
N ILE A 14 0.95 -7.77 -4.51
CA ILE A 14 1.60 -6.54 -4.95
C ILE A 14 3.09 -6.80 -5.22
N ILE A 15 3.48 -6.86 -6.49
CA ILE A 15 4.88 -7.12 -6.88
C ILE A 15 5.68 -5.85 -7.22
N ALA A 16 5.01 -4.78 -7.65
CA ALA A 16 5.67 -3.55 -8.05
C ALA A 16 4.76 -2.32 -7.98
N LEU A 17 5.39 -1.15 -7.99
CA LEU A 17 4.74 0.16 -8.10
C LEU A 17 5.20 0.82 -9.40
N GLU A 18 4.23 1.20 -10.23
CA GLU A 18 4.47 2.02 -11.42
C GLU A 18 4.08 3.47 -11.14
N CYS A 19 5.03 4.37 -11.38
CA CYS A 19 4.86 5.80 -11.28
C CYS A 19 4.65 6.38 -12.68
N TRP A 20 3.49 6.99 -12.90
CA TRP A 20 3.08 7.55 -14.17
C TRP A 20 2.94 9.07 -14.04
N GLY A 21 3.69 9.83 -14.82
CA GLY A 21 3.52 11.26 -15.01
C GLY A 21 2.56 11.56 -16.16
N SER A 22 2.79 12.68 -16.85
CA SER A 22 1.86 13.18 -17.88
C SER A 22 1.99 12.47 -19.25
N SER A 23 2.90 11.51 -19.43
CA SER A 23 3.08 10.77 -20.69
C SER A 23 2.53 9.34 -20.56
N SER A 24 1.75 8.90 -21.56
CA SER A 24 0.83 7.77 -21.44
C SER A 24 1.30 6.44 -22.03
N LYS A 25 2.56 6.32 -22.48
CA LYS A 25 3.04 5.08 -23.14
C LYS A 25 3.85 4.16 -22.24
N HIS A 26 4.62 4.71 -21.29
CA HIS A 26 5.47 3.96 -20.38
C HIS A 26 5.51 4.67 -19.01
N PRO A 27 5.63 3.93 -17.90
CA PRO A 27 5.80 4.53 -16.59
C PRO A 27 7.13 5.28 -16.52
N ASP A 28 7.15 6.42 -15.82
CA ASP A 28 8.38 7.19 -15.59
C ASP A 28 9.35 6.44 -14.68
N SER A 29 8.82 5.62 -13.77
CA SER A 29 9.61 4.79 -12.86
C SER A 29 8.83 3.56 -12.46
N LYS A 30 9.55 2.45 -12.24
CA LYS A 30 9.00 1.20 -11.75
C LYS A 30 9.87 0.70 -10.59
N PHE A 31 9.24 0.47 -9.44
CA PHE A 31 9.90 -0.01 -8.23
C PHE A 31 9.35 -1.40 -7.91
N TYR A 32 10.20 -2.40 -7.71
CA TYR A 32 9.75 -3.74 -7.33
C TYR A 32 9.75 -3.90 -5.81
N LEU A 33 8.73 -4.55 -5.27
CA LEU A 33 8.62 -4.79 -3.83
C LEU A 33 9.75 -5.70 -3.34
N LYS A 34 10.14 -6.71 -4.11
CA LYS A 34 11.26 -7.62 -3.78
C LYS A 34 12.61 -6.91 -3.56
N ASP A 35 12.79 -5.72 -4.15
CA ASP A 35 14.03 -4.94 -4.02
C ASP A 35 14.03 -4.13 -2.70
N PHE A 36 12.89 -4.05 -2.00
CA PHE A 36 12.75 -3.42 -0.70
C PHE A 36 13.31 -4.34 0.40
N ASN A 37 14.61 -4.23 0.62
CA ASN A 37 15.33 -5.16 1.47
C ASN A 37 15.32 -4.70 2.94
N LYS A 38 14.23 -4.96 3.68
CA LYS A 38 14.22 -4.92 5.16
C LYS A 38 13.25 -5.95 5.78
N SER A 39 13.80 -7.08 6.23
CA SER A 39 13.25 -8.04 7.22
C SER A 39 12.34 -9.17 6.69
N PRO A 40 12.46 -10.42 7.21
CA PRO A 40 11.52 -11.53 6.96
C PRO A 40 10.10 -11.30 7.52
N LEU A 41 9.82 -10.13 8.10
CA LEU A 41 8.47 -9.69 8.45
C LEU A 41 7.67 -9.17 7.22
N VAL A 42 8.30 -9.22 6.03
CA VAL A 42 7.80 -8.68 4.75
C VAL A 42 6.99 -9.68 3.94
N ASP A 43 6.95 -10.96 4.35
CA ASP A 43 6.15 -11.98 3.64
C ASP A 43 4.64 -11.78 3.79
N ASP A 44 4.22 -10.82 4.62
CA ASP A 44 2.82 -10.47 4.74
C ASP A 44 2.54 -9.14 4.03
N GLU A 45 2.13 -9.23 2.77
CA GLU A 45 1.62 -8.09 2.01
C GLU A 45 0.35 -7.49 2.64
N GLN A 46 -0.26 -8.18 3.61
CA GLN A 46 -1.33 -7.65 4.45
C GLN A 46 -0.82 -6.65 5.49
N ASN A 47 0.49 -6.60 5.76
CA ASN A 47 1.05 -5.64 6.70
C ASN A 47 1.17 -4.26 6.05
N ILE A 48 0.14 -3.45 6.26
CA ILE A 48 0.01 -2.07 5.76
C ILE A 48 1.26 -1.23 6.05
N PHE A 49 1.91 -1.42 7.19
CA PHE A 49 3.10 -0.66 7.56
C PHE A 49 4.29 -0.98 6.66
N ASN A 50 4.43 -2.23 6.19
CA ASN A 50 5.49 -2.62 5.25
C ASN A 50 5.28 -1.94 3.89
N ILE A 51 4.06 -1.98 3.36
CA ILE A 51 3.71 -1.31 2.10
C ILE A 51 3.91 0.21 2.24
N TYR A 52 3.49 0.80 3.35
CA TYR A 52 3.72 2.22 3.61
C TYR A 52 5.22 2.58 3.62
N GLN A 53 6.04 1.82 4.35
CA GLN A 53 7.50 2.05 4.39
C GLN A 53 8.14 1.90 3.01
N TRP A 54 7.70 0.92 2.23
CA TRP A 54 8.14 0.74 0.86
C TRP A 54 7.78 1.92 -0.05
N LEU A 55 6.56 2.47 0.06
CA LEU A 55 6.16 3.65 -0.70
C LEU A 55 7.01 4.89 -0.36
N ILE A 56 7.36 5.06 0.92
CA ILE A 56 8.26 6.15 1.37
C ILE A 56 9.67 5.96 0.81
N GLU A 57 10.17 4.72 0.78
CA GLU A 57 11.46 4.40 0.14
C GLU A 57 11.43 4.61 -1.39
N CYS A 58 10.31 4.34 -2.05
CA CYS A 58 10.16 4.68 -3.46
C CYS A 58 10.23 6.20 -3.67
N ALA A 59 9.58 6.97 -2.80
CA ALA A 59 9.59 8.43 -2.85
C ALA A 59 10.99 9.01 -2.63
N SER A 60 11.79 8.43 -1.73
CA SER A 60 13.17 8.86 -1.46
C SER A 60 14.10 8.71 -2.69
N LYS A 61 13.78 7.77 -3.58
CA LYS A 61 14.52 7.50 -4.83
C LYS A 61 14.07 8.36 -6.01
N MET A 62 12.99 9.13 -5.88
CA MET A 62 12.50 10.01 -6.95
C MET A 62 13.33 11.28 -7.03
N SER A 63 13.73 11.67 -8.25
CA SER A 63 14.53 12.87 -8.50
C SER A 63 13.70 14.15 -8.63
N PHE A 64 12.38 14.05 -8.87
CA PHE A 64 11.52 15.20 -9.11
C PHE A 64 10.63 15.52 -7.89
N PRO A 65 10.89 16.62 -7.15
CA PRO A 65 10.24 16.90 -5.86
C PRO A 65 8.70 16.92 -5.89
N PRO A 66 8.03 17.45 -6.93
CA PRO A 66 6.57 17.38 -7.01
C PRO A 66 6.02 15.95 -7.08
N HIS A 67 6.72 15.03 -7.77
CA HIS A 67 6.33 13.62 -7.81
C HIS A 67 6.61 12.91 -6.48
N THR A 68 7.73 13.24 -5.82
CA THR A 68 8.02 12.77 -4.47
C THR A 68 6.90 13.15 -3.51
N TRP A 69 6.50 14.43 -3.50
CA TRP A 69 5.42 14.92 -2.65
C TRP A 69 4.08 14.24 -2.94
N SER A 70 3.77 14.05 -4.21
CA SER A 70 2.56 13.34 -4.64
C SER A 70 2.57 11.86 -4.20
N LEU A 71 3.73 11.20 -4.22
CA LEU A 71 3.85 9.80 -3.77
C LEU A 71 3.74 9.69 -2.24
N VAL A 72 4.32 10.63 -1.49
CA VAL A 72 4.14 10.70 -0.03
C VAL A 72 2.67 10.92 0.34
N LYS A 73 1.96 11.79 -0.39
CA LYS A 73 0.52 11.97 -0.19
C LYS A 73 -0.27 10.69 -0.49
N PHE A 74 0.08 9.99 -1.55
CA PHE A 74 -0.51 8.69 -1.88
C PHE A 74 -0.25 7.66 -0.78
N ALA A 75 0.98 7.57 -0.27
CA ALA A 75 1.35 6.65 0.81
C ALA A 75 0.57 6.94 2.11
N ASN A 76 0.46 8.21 2.51
CA ASN A 76 -0.32 8.62 3.67
C ASN A 76 -1.81 8.26 3.51
N LYS A 77 -2.37 8.50 2.32
CA LYS A 77 -3.75 8.15 2.03
C LYS A 77 -3.97 6.63 2.13
N TYR A 78 -3.08 5.83 1.53
CA TYR A 78 -3.11 4.37 1.60
C TYR A 78 -3.09 3.86 3.05
N LEU A 79 -2.18 4.39 3.88
CA LEU A 79 -2.08 4.02 5.29
C LEU A 79 -3.39 4.29 6.04
N VAL A 80 -4.00 5.45 5.84
CA VAL A 80 -5.26 5.84 6.51
C VAL A 80 -6.41 4.94 6.05
N GLU A 81 -6.57 4.75 4.74
CA GLU A 81 -7.68 3.94 4.18
C GLU A 81 -7.59 2.49 4.64
N LYS A 82 -6.41 1.87 4.54
CA LYS A 82 -6.22 0.48 4.96
C LYS A 82 -6.30 0.30 6.48
N SER A 83 -5.82 1.26 7.27
CA SER A 83 -6.00 1.20 8.72
C SER A 83 -7.48 1.29 9.12
N ALA A 84 -8.29 2.06 8.38
CA ALA A 84 -9.73 2.14 8.61
C ALA A 84 -10.45 0.82 8.28
N GLU A 85 -10.08 0.16 7.17
CA GLU A 85 -10.63 -1.16 6.79
C GLU A 85 -10.41 -2.20 7.90
N ILE A 86 -9.17 -2.34 8.41
CA ILE A 86 -8.86 -3.28 9.50
C ILE A 86 -9.69 -2.98 10.76
N ASN A 87 -9.81 -1.70 11.14
CA ASN A 87 -10.58 -1.31 12.31
C ASN A 87 -12.07 -1.64 12.15
N HIS A 88 -12.63 -1.47 10.94
CA HIS A 88 -14.02 -1.84 10.65
C HIS A 88 -14.25 -3.35 10.75
N GLU A 89 -13.38 -4.17 10.14
CA GLU A 89 -13.46 -5.64 10.22
C GLU A 89 -13.38 -6.13 11.68
N THR A 90 -12.46 -5.56 12.47
CA THR A 90 -12.30 -5.92 13.89
C THR A 90 -13.56 -5.61 14.71
N ILE A 91 -14.24 -4.50 14.41
CA ILE A 91 -15.47 -4.11 15.10
C ILE A 91 -16.63 -5.04 14.70
N GLU A 92 -16.73 -5.43 13.42
CA GLU A 92 -17.78 -6.35 12.95
C GLU A 92 -17.61 -7.74 13.55
N GLU A 93 -16.38 -8.28 13.61
CA GLU A 93 -16.10 -9.55 14.28
C GLU A 93 -16.44 -9.51 15.77
N ALA A 94 -16.02 -8.45 16.47
CA ALA A 94 -16.32 -8.29 17.90
C ALA A 94 -17.84 -8.17 18.16
N GLN A 95 -18.57 -7.48 17.28
CA GLN A 95 -20.02 -7.33 17.38
C GLN A 95 -20.74 -8.67 17.13
N TYR A 96 -20.28 -9.46 16.15
CA TYR A 96 -20.81 -10.80 15.87
C TYR A 96 -20.62 -11.75 17.06
N ASP A 97 -19.44 -11.73 17.69
CA ASP A 97 -19.17 -12.56 18.86
C ASP A 97 -20.06 -12.19 20.06
N LEU A 98 -20.26 -10.88 20.31
CA LEU A 98 -21.19 -10.38 21.33
C LEU A 98 -22.64 -10.83 21.09
N ASP A 99 -23.08 -10.80 19.83
CA ASP A 99 -24.43 -11.24 19.45
C ASP A 99 -24.61 -12.76 19.57
N CYS A 100 -23.55 -13.55 19.36
CA CYS A 100 -23.57 -15.00 19.59
C CYS A 100 -23.67 -15.35 21.08
N VAL A 101 -22.93 -14.63 21.93
CA VAL A 101 -22.90 -14.87 23.38
C VAL A 101 -24.20 -14.43 24.05
N SER A 102 -24.84 -13.35 23.57
CA SER A 102 -26.11 -12.84 24.13
C SER A 102 -27.35 -13.68 23.78
N ARG A 103 -27.21 -14.71 22.94
CA ARG A 103 -28.28 -15.66 22.55
C ARG A 103 -28.25 -16.99 23.31
N LEU A 104 -27.34 -17.16 24.27
CA LEU A 104 -27.24 -18.30 25.20
C LEU A 104 -27.91 -17.97 26.54
#